data_AF-A0A2S7XQ55-F1
#
_entry.id   AF-A0A2S7XQ55-F1
#
_cell.length_a   1.000
_cell.length_b   1.000
_cell.length_c   1.000
_cell.angle_alpha   90.00
_cell.angle_beta   90.00
_cell.angle_gamma   90.00
#
_symmetry.space_group_name_H-M   'P 1'
#
loop_
_entity.id
_entity.type
_entity.pdbx_description
1 polymer ?
#
loop_
_entity_poly.entity_id
_entity_poly.type
_entity_poly.pdbx_seq_one_letter_code
_entity_poly.pdbx_strand_id
1 'polypeptide(L)'
;MRLIGNKTHGDLAEIAIAEFINQYMYDFKSIHVGKDLYRAKEHEEDIKIINEITKIEFPLSLKAYGDGPLQLSTDKNFQMFPKLQEMGNLIEGEQSISALWHDPVFAEFSSLNVLPLIYNEKKQCCNILVFDHERAQQKITKVVYENKGKGRKHPVYRFYDNNGDYVCEVRYGSGTANALQRGLWTHTKNGLKYFDSITDGWVNYAHNLVLLKLFSHALIATSVGHAAALEEIKKDLELEKQKAVRY
;
A
#
# COMPACT_ATOMS: atom_id res chain seq x y z
N MET A 1 -3.03 -23.06 12.60
CA MET A 1 -1.83 -23.33 11.77
C MET A 1 -2.09 -23.17 10.28
N ARG A 2 -3.01 -23.92 9.63
CA ARG A 2 -3.26 -23.81 8.17
C ARG A 2 -3.51 -22.38 7.67
N LEU A 3 -4.18 -21.55 8.48
CA LEU A 3 -4.46 -20.15 8.18
C LEU A 3 -3.24 -19.22 8.23
N ILE A 4 -2.16 -19.60 8.93
CA ILE A 4 -0.94 -18.80 9.13
C ILE A 4 0.25 -19.40 8.36
N GLY A 5 0.39 -20.73 8.34
CA GLY A 5 1.56 -21.43 7.79
C GLY A 5 1.68 -21.38 6.26
N ASN A 6 0.63 -20.98 5.55
CA ASN A 6 0.64 -20.78 4.08
C ASN A 6 0.64 -19.30 3.68
N LYS A 7 0.83 -18.38 4.63
CA LYS A 7 0.75 -16.94 4.39
C LYS A 7 2.09 -16.38 3.95
N THR A 8 2.06 -15.49 2.96
CA THR A 8 3.23 -14.70 2.55
C THR A 8 3.48 -13.54 3.53
N HIS A 9 4.60 -12.83 3.39
CA HIS A 9 4.85 -11.62 4.18
C HIS A 9 3.71 -10.58 4.06
N GLY A 10 3.09 -10.47 2.88
CA GLY A 10 1.94 -9.60 2.66
C GLY A 10 0.72 -10.04 3.45
N ASP A 11 0.37 -11.33 3.39
CA ASP A 11 -0.75 -11.87 4.16
C ASP A 11 -0.59 -11.70 5.69
N LEU A 12 0.64 -11.80 6.21
CA LEU A 12 0.91 -11.57 7.63
C LEU A 12 0.80 -10.09 8.00
N ALA A 13 1.26 -9.20 7.12
CA ALA A 13 1.11 -7.76 7.31
C ALA A 13 -0.37 -7.35 7.28
N GLU A 14 -1.17 -7.96 6.40
CA GLU A 14 -2.62 -7.75 6.35
C GLU A 14 -3.31 -8.08 7.67
N ILE A 15 -3.02 -9.26 8.23
CA ILE A 15 -3.56 -9.67 9.54
C ILE A 15 -3.08 -8.72 10.63
N ALA A 16 -1.78 -8.45 10.70
CA ALA A 16 -1.21 -7.63 11.76
C ALA A 16 -1.77 -6.20 11.78
N ILE A 17 -1.90 -5.56 10.61
CA ILE A 17 -2.41 -4.19 10.50
C ILE A 17 -3.90 -4.13 10.85
N ALA A 18 -4.71 -5.08 10.37
CA ALA A 18 -6.13 -5.11 10.69
C ALA A 18 -6.38 -5.30 12.20
N GLU A 19 -5.66 -6.24 12.82
CA GLU A 19 -5.75 -6.47 14.26
C GLU A 19 -5.22 -5.28 15.07
N PHE A 20 -4.14 -4.63 14.61
CA PHE A 20 -3.64 -3.41 15.23
C PHE A 20 -4.72 -2.31 15.25
N ILE A 21 -5.37 -2.04 14.13
CA ILE A 21 -6.41 -1.01 14.04
C ILE A 21 -7.57 -1.36 14.99
N ASN A 22 -8.10 -2.58 14.92
CA ASN A 22 -9.20 -3.04 15.77
C ASN A 22 -8.85 -2.96 17.27
N GLN A 23 -7.59 -3.17 17.61
CA GLN A 23 -7.15 -3.21 19.00
C GLN A 23 -6.80 -1.81 19.54
N TYR A 24 -6.12 -0.97 18.77
CA TYR A 24 -5.48 0.26 19.26
C TYR A 24 -6.12 1.56 18.75
N MET A 25 -6.96 1.51 17.72
CA MET A 25 -7.60 2.70 17.16
C MET A 25 -9.10 2.67 17.49
N TYR A 26 -9.48 3.09 18.70
CA TYR A 26 -10.84 2.90 19.24
C TYR A 26 -11.98 3.50 18.41
N ASP A 27 -11.71 4.58 17.68
CA ASP A 27 -12.69 5.21 16.81
C ASP A 27 -12.75 4.54 15.42
N PHE A 28 -12.04 3.43 15.23
CA PHE A 28 -11.87 2.78 13.95
C PHE A 28 -12.01 1.25 14.07
N LYS A 29 -12.62 0.67 13.04
CA LYS A 29 -12.77 -0.77 12.87
C LYS A 29 -12.18 -1.18 11.54
N SER A 30 -11.33 -2.19 11.53
CA SER A 30 -10.79 -2.81 10.31
C SER A 30 -11.50 -4.12 10.01
N ILE A 31 -11.85 -4.33 8.75
CA ILE A 31 -12.44 -5.56 8.22
C ILE A 31 -11.59 -6.05 7.05
N HIS A 32 -11.27 -7.34 7.04
CA HIS A 32 -10.64 -7.98 5.88
C HIS A 32 -11.64 -8.06 4.72
N VAL A 33 -11.26 -7.55 3.56
CA VAL A 33 -12.08 -7.55 2.34
C VAL A 33 -11.45 -8.37 1.21
N GLY A 34 -10.21 -8.84 1.40
CA GLY A 34 -9.50 -9.75 0.50
C GLY A 34 -10.11 -11.16 0.38
N LYS A 35 -9.38 -12.03 -0.35
CA LYS A 35 -9.78 -13.34 -0.93
C LYS A 35 -10.69 -14.28 -0.11
N ASP A 36 -10.73 -14.16 1.21
CA ASP A 36 -11.44 -15.11 2.08
C ASP A 36 -12.95 -14.81 2.21
N LEU A 37 -13.43 -13.62 1.83
CA LEU A 37 -14.86 -13.25 1.92
C LEU A 37 -15.58 -13.11 0.56
N TYR A 38 -14.90 -12.73 -0.52
CA TYR A 38 -15.50 -12.54 -1.85
C TYR A 38 -14.74 -13.35 -2.91
N ARG A 39 -15.38 -14.40 -3.45
CA ARG A 39 -14.82 -15.33 -4.45
C ARG A 39 -14.46 -14.67 -5.80
N ALA A 40 -14.79 -13.40 -6.01
CA ALA A 40 -14.45 -12.62 -7.19
C ALA A 40 -13.74 -11.33 -6.76
N LYS A 41 -12.54 -11.08 -7.31
CA LYS A 41 -11.86 -9.79 -7.16
C LYS A 41 -12.59 -8.73 -7.98
N GLU A 42 -13.64 -8.13 -7.44
CA GLU A 42 -14.22 -6.91 -8.01
C GLU A 42 -13.38 -5.69 -7.64
N HIS A 43 -12.76 -5.68 -6.45
CA HIS A 43 -12.00 -4.56 -5.91
C HIS A 43 -10.59 -4.95 -5.42
N GLU A 44 -9.75 -3.96 -5.12
CA GLU A 44 -8.29 -4.09 -4.98
C GLU A 44 -7.76 -3.96 -3.56
N GLU A 45 -8.60 -3.42 -2.68
CA GLU A 45 -8.35 -3.29 -1.26
C GLU A 45 -8.21 -4.65 -0.56
N ASP A 46 -7.33 -4.68 0.42
CA ASP A 46 -7.03 -5.86 1.23
C ASP A 46 -7.78 -5.77 2.57
N ILE A 47 -7.89 -4.56 3.12
CA ILE A 47 -8.69 -4.23 4.31
C ILE A 47 -9.55 -2.98 4.07
N LYS A 48 -10.61 -2.85 4.84
CA LYS A 48 -11.43 -1.64 4.92
C LYS A 48 -11.43 -1.14 6.35
N ILE A 49 -11.06 0.12 6.56
CA ILE A 49 -11.21 0.79 7.86
C ILE A 49 -12.52 1.56 7.86
N ILE A 50 -13.27 1.49 8.94
CA ILE A 50 -14.50 2.22 9.15
C ILE A 50 -14.28 3.08 10.38
N ASN A 51 -14.42 4.40 10.27
CA ASN A 51 -14.50 5.24 11.45
C ASN A 51 -15.84 4.98 12.15
N GLU A 52 -15.82 4.48 13.38
CA GLU A 52 -17.02 4.09 14.11
C GLU A 52 -17.89 5.28 14.54
N ILE A 53 -17.34 6.50 14.58
CA ILE A 53 -18.06 7.73 14.89
C ILE A 53 -18.74 8.29 13.64
N THR A 54 -17.97 8.57 12.59
CA THR A 54 -18.45 9.25 11.37
C THR A 54 -19.06 8.29 10.35
N LYS A 55 -18.80 6.99 10.50
CA LYS A 55 -19.16 5.92 9.54
C LYS A 55 -18.50 6.05 8.16
N ILE A 56 -17.49 6.91 8.04
CA ILE A 56 -16.69 7.00 6.81
C ILE A 56 -15.86 5.73 6.65
N GLU A 57 -15.84 5.20 5.43
CA GLU A 57 -15.06 4.02 5.06
C GLU A 57 -13.81 4.41 4.27
N PHE A 58 -12.69 3.80 4.63
CA PHE A 58 -11.39 3.96 3.98
C PHE A 58 -10.94 2.60 3.44
N PRO A 59 -11.05 2.37 2.12
CA PRO A 59 -10.44 1.19 1.50
C PRO A 59 -8.92 1.35 1.54
N LEU A 60 -8.22 0.29 1.95
CA LEU A 60 -6.76 0.24 1.97
C LEU A 60 -6.27 -0.96 1.19
N SER A 61 -5.31 -0.73 0.30
CA SER A 61 -4.48 -1.81 -0.21
C SER A 61 -3.13 -1.85 0.50
N LEU A 62 -2.87 -2.98 1.13
CA LEU A 62 -1.63 -3.27 1.84
C LEU A 62 -0.66 -3.94 0.88
N LYS A 63 0.54 -3.36 0.78
CA LYS A 63 1.54 -3.84 -0.18
C LYS A 63 2.86 -4.04 0.56
N ALA A 64 3.33 -5.28 0.65
CA ALA A 64 4.63 -5.60 1.24
C ALA A 64 5.66 -5.91 0.14
N TYR A 65 6.73 -5.12 0.06
CA TYR A 65 7.77 -5.27 -0.96
C TYR A 65 9.07 -4.59 -0.51
N GLY A 66 10.21 -4.98 -1.09
CA GLY A 66 11.48 -4.28 -0.87
C GLY A 66 11.50 -2.90 -1.55
N ASP A 67 12.67 -2.27 -1.69
CA ASP A 67 12.79 -1.07 -2.53
C ASP A 67 12.40 -1.41 -3.98
N GLY A 68 11.38 -0.74 -4.54
CA GLY A 68 10.94 -1.10 -5.88
C GLY A 68 9.72 -0.37 -6.42
N PRO A 69 9.26 -0.79 -7.60
CA PRO A 69 8.05 -0.25 -8.20
C PRO A 69 6.82 -0.65 -7.39
N LEU A 70 6.04 0.34 -7.01
CA LEU A 70 4.76 0.20 -6.32
C LEU A 70 3.64 0.48 -7.30
N GLN A 71 2.65 -0.40 -7.37
CA GLN A 71 1.43 -0.11 -8.10
C GLN A 71 0.49 0.71 -7.21
N LEU A 72 0.06 1.86 -7.73
CA LEU A 72 -0.86 2.78 -7.06
C LEU A 72 -2.32 2.52 -7.42
N SER A 73 -2.57 2.08 -8.65
CA SER A 73 -3.90 1.71 -9.14
C SER A 73 -3.81 0.66 -10.24
N THR A 74 -4.93 0.02 -10.55
CA THR A 74 -5.03 -0.88 -11.69
C THR A 74 -5.91 -0.31 -12.79
N ASP A 75 -5.43 -0.41 -14.03
CA ASP A 75 -6.19 -0.05 -15.22
C ASP A 75 -6.83 -1.31 -15.84
N LYS A 76 -7.94 -1.76 -15.23
CA LYS A 76 -8.66 -2.98 -15.63
C LYS A 76 -9.15 -2.89 -17.07
N ASN A 77 -9.67 -1.73 -17.45
CA ASN A 77 -10.28 -1.48 -18.76
C ASN A 77 -9.30 -1.01 -19.83
N PHE A 78 -8.01 -0.87 -19.49
CA PHE A 78 -6.97 -0.46 -20.43
C PHE A 78 -7.24 0.93 -21.05
N GLN A 79 -7.58 1.90 -20.20
CA GLN A 79 -7.98 3.24 -20.63
C GLN A 79 -6.90 4.30 -20.36
N MET A 80 -6.09 4.16 -19.30
CA MET A 80 -5.15 5.22 -18.87
C MET A 80 -4.07 5.48 -19.91
N PHE A 81 -3.44 4.42 -20.41
CA PHE A 81 -2.33 4.58 -21.35
C PHE A 81 -2.80 5.08 -22.73
N PRO A 82 -3.85 4.52 -23.36
CA PRO A 82 -4.38 5.09 -24.60
C PRO A 82 -4.82 6.54 -24.44
N LYS A 83 -5.41 6.91 -23.30
CA LYS A 83 -5.81 8.30 -23.05
C LYS A 83 -4.65 9.28 -23.05
N LEU A 84 -3.52 8.88 -22.45
CA LEU A 84 -2.29 9.68 -22.48
C LEU A 84 -1.69 9.75 -23.89
N GLN A 85 -1.85 8.71 -24.71
CA GLN A 85 -1.46 8.74 -26.12
C GLN A 85 -2.26 9.75 -26.94
N GLU A 86 -3.57 9.86 -26.68
CA GLU A 86 -4.42 10.89 -27.31
C GLU A 86 -3.99 12.31 -26.92
N MET A 87 -3.54 12.50 -25.68
CA MET A 87 -3.05 13.80 -25.17
C MET A 87 -1.65 14.16 -25.69
N GLY A 88 -0.93 13.22 -26.30
CA GLY A 88 0.37 13.43 -26.94
C GLY A 88 1.57 12.96 -26.13
N ASN A 89 2.77 13.23 -26.64
CA ASN A 89 4.02 12.75 -26.03
C ASN A 89 4.53 13.63 -24.88
N LEU A 90 4.06 14.88 -24.81
CA LEU A 90 4.41 15.85 -23.78
C LEU A 90 3.12 16.56 -23.38
N ILE A 91 2.74 16.41 -22.11
CA ILE A 91 1.57 17.05 -21.52
C ILE A 91 2.11 18.02 -20.48
N GLU A 92 1.99 19.31 -20.75
CA GLU A 92 2.49 20.38 -19.89
C GLU A 92 1.55 21.57 -19.91
N GLY A 93 1.69 22.43 -18.92
CA GLY A 93 0.81 23.57 -18.70
C GLY A 93 -0.41 23.22 -17.84
N GLU A 94 -0.82 24.20 -17.04
CA GLU A 94 -1.87 24.05 -16.03
C GLU A 94 -3.19 23.53 -16.61
N GLN A 95 -3.59 24.02 -17.79
CA GLN A 95 -4.83 23.59 -18.45
C GLN A 95 -4.77 22.12 -18.87
N SER A 96 -3.66 21.67 -19.46
CA SER A 96 -3.49 20.28 -19.92
C SER A 96 -3.43 19.30 -18.75
N ILE A 97 -2.70 19.66 -17.68
CA ILE A 97 -2.61 18.85 -16.46
C ILE A 97 -3.95 18.80 -15.74
N SER A 98 -4.65 19.93 -15.65
CA SER A 98 -6.00 19.97 -15.08
C SER A 98 -6.95 19.10 -15.88
N ALA A 99 -6.94 19.17 -17.22
CA ALA A 99 -7.77 18.33 -18.07
C ALA A 99 -7.47 16.83 -17.90
N LEU A 100 -6.21 16.45 -17.69
CA LEU A 100 -5.81 15.07 -17.38
C LEU A 100 -6.48 14.57 -16.09
N TRP A 101 -6.41 15.34 -15.00
CA TRP A 101 -6.97 14.91 -13.71
C TRP A 101 -8.51 14.92 -13.67
N HIS A 102 -9.15 15.78 -14.48
CA HIS A 102 -10.61 15.78 -14.64
C HIS A 102 -11.12 14.65 -15.54
N ASP A 103 -10.24 13.94 -16.24
CA ASP A 103 -10.66 12.82 -17.07
C ASP A 103 -11.08 11.62 -16.18
N PRO A 104 -12.29 11.06 -16.38
CA PRO A 104 -12.81 9.97 -15.54
C PRO A 104 -11.90 8.74 -15.48
N VAL A 105 -11.05 8.52 -16.48
CA VAL A 105 -10.09 7.42 -16.52
C VAL A 105 -9.07 7.49 -15.38
N PHE A 106 -8.81 8.69 -14.84
CA PHE A 106 -7.90 8.90 -13.71
C PHE A 106 -8.61 9.06 -12.36
N ALA A 107 -9.94 8.93 -12.30
CA ALA A 107 -10.71 9.11 -11.06
C ALA A 107 -10.29 8.11 -9.96
N GLU A 108 -9.87 6.91 -10.34
CA GLU A 108 -9.38 5.89 -9.39
C GLU A 108 -7.99 6.21 -8.81
N PHE A 109 -7.29 7.24 -9.30
CA PHE A 109 -5.99 7.60 -8.74
C PHE A 109 -6.07 8.01 -7.27
N SER A 110 -7.16 8.68 -6.85
CA SER A 110 -7.34 9.17 -5.48
C SER A 110 -8.28 8.31 -4.64
N SER A 111 -8.82 7.21 -5.18
CA SER A 111 -9.84 6.41 -4.50
C SER A 111 -9.29 5.32 -3.59
N LEU A 112 -8.02 4.94 -3.77
CA LEU A 112 -7.38 3.87 -3.02
C LEU A 112 -6.19 4.39 -2.23
N ASN A 113 -6.26 4.28 -0.90
CA ASN A 113 -5.11 4.53 -0.06
C ASN A 113 -4.14 3.35 -0.17
N VAL A 114 -2.90 3.63 -0.56
CA VAL A 114 -1.85 2.61 -0.69
C VAL A 114 -0.90 2.72 0.49
N LEU A 115 -0.74 1.61 1.21
CA LEU A 115 0.07 1.54 2.43
C LEU A 115 1.25 0.58 2.21
N PRO A 116 2.38 1.06 1.65
CA PRO A 116 3.60 0.29 1.56
C PRO A 116 4.13 -0.14 2.93
N LEU A 117 4.44 -1.42 3.09
CA LEU A 117 5.50 -1.86 3.98
C LEU A 117 6.75 -2.06 3.13
N ILE A 118 7.68 -1.11 3.23
CA ILE A 118 9.01 -1.24 2.62
C ILE A 118 10.00 -1.81 3.62
N TYR A 119 10.88 -2.70 3.18
CA TYR A 119 11.88 -3.30 4.06
C TYR A 119 13.27 -3.36 3.42
N ASN A 120 14.29 -3.17 4.24
CA ASN A 120 15.69 -3.35 3.91
C ASN A 120 16.23 -4.58 4.65
N GLU A 121 16.24 -5.71 3.95
CA GLU A 121 16.61 -7.00 4.54
C GLU A 121 18.03 -7.01 5.12
N LYS A 122 18.99 -6.37 4.43
CA LYS A 122 20.38 -6.31 4.90
C LYS A 122 20.51 -5.51 6.20
N LYS A 123 19.66 -4.51 6.40
CA LYS A 123 19.65 -3.65 7.60
C LYS A 123 18.64 -4.11 8.65
N GLN A 124 17.83 -5.12 8.33
CA GLN A 124 16.73 -5.61 9.17
C GLN A 124 15.83 -4.47 9.65
N CYS A 125 15.46 -3.56 8.75
CA CYS A 125 14.57 -2.46 9.09
C CYS A 125 13.44 -2.30 8.07
N CYS A 126 12.27 -1.87 8.53
CA CYS A 126 11.10 -1.61 7.70
C CYS A 126 10.56 -0.20 7.96
N ASN A 127 9.75 0.30 7.03
CA ASN A 127 9.04 1.54 7.15
C ASN A 127 7.65 1.35 6.55
N ILE A 128 6.63 1.86 7.24
CA ILE A 128 5.28 1.88 6.70
C ILE A 128 5.02 3.27 6.17
N LEU A 129 4.74 3.35 4.87
CA LEU A 129 4.48 4.59 4.18
C LEU A 129 3.00 4.72 3.82
N VAL A 130 2.56 5.93 3.49
CA VAL A 130 1.30 6.21 2.80
C VAL A 130 1.60 7.12 1.63
N PHE A 131 1.11 6.79 0.44
CA PHE A 131 1.26 7.67 -0.71
C PHE A 131 0.26 8.83 -0.63
N ASP A 132 0.75 10.06 -0.69
CA ASP A 132 -0.07 11.27 -0.68
C ASP A 132 -0.47 11.65 -2.12
N HIS A 133 -1.65 11.15 -2.51
CA HIS A 133 -2.20 11.35 -3.85
C HIS A 133 -2.49 12.82 -4.15
N GLU A 134 -2.95 13.58 -3.15
CA GLU A 134 -3.28 15.00 -3.31
C GLU A 134 -2.01 15.82 -3.55
N ARG A 135 -0.99 15.61 -2.72
CA ARG A 135 0.33 16.24 -2.89
C ARG A 135 0.95 15.87 -4.23
N ALA A 136 0.84 14.61 -4.64
CA ALA A 136 1.33 14.18 -5.95
C ALA A 136 0.61 14.93 -7.09
N GLN A 137 -0.73 14.96 -7.10
CA GLN A 137 -1.51 15.65 -8.14
C GLN A 137 -1.20 17.15 -8.22
N GLN A 138 -1.13 17.82 -7.06
CA GLN A 138 -0.86 19.26 -6.98
C GLN A 138 0.54 19.63 -7.47
N LYS A 139 1.52 18.73 -7.31
CA LYS A 139 2.92 19.01 -7.67
C LYS A 139 3.26 18.64 -9.10
N ILE A 140 2.51 17.74 -9.73
CA ILE A 140 2.75 17.33 -11.12
C ILE A 140 2.50 18.52 -12.04
N THR A 141 3.50 18.85 -12.86
CA THR A 141 3.41 19.92 -13.86
C THR A 141 3.69 19.43 -15.28
N LYS A 142 4.22 18.22 -15.41
CA LYS A 142 4.65 17.66 -16.71
C LYS A 142 4.48 16.15 -16.76
N VAL A 143 3.93 15.66 -17.87
CA VAL A 143 3.90 14.22 -18.20
C VAL A 143 4.62 13.99 -19.51
N VAL A 144 5.52 13.00 -19.54
CA VAL A 144 6.38 12.72 -20.68
C VAL A 144 6.26 11.26 -21.10
N TYR A 145 6.02 11.03 -22.38
CA TYR A 145 6.15 9.72 -22.99
C TYR A 145 7.62 9.31 -23.08
N GLU A 146 7.95 8.18 -22.48
CA GLU A 146 9.28 7.59 -22.55
C GLU A 146 9.24 6.21 -23.23
N ASN A 147 9.93 6.12 -24.37
CA ASN A 147 10.01 4.88 -25.14
C ASN A 147 10.95 3.84 -24.47
N LYS A 148 11.03 2.64 -25.04
CA LYS A 148 11.91 1.55 -24.60
C LYS A 148 13.38 1.99 -24.61
N GLY A 149 14.17 1.61 -23.59
CA GLY A 149 15.58 1.99 -23.44
C GLY A 149 16.06 2.08 -21.98
N LYS A 150 17.37 2.22 -21.74
CA LYS A 150 17.98 2.34 -20.38
C LYS A 150 17.54 1.24 -19.39
N GLY A 151 17.39 0.00 -19.87
CA GLY A 151 16.94 -1.15 -19.07
C GLY A 151 15.41 -1.38 -19.05
N ARG A 152 14.62 -0.49 -19.67
CA ARG A 152 13.16 -0.60 -19.71
C ARG A 152 12.67 -1.34 -20.97
N LYS A 153 11.80 -2.34 -20.76
CA LYS A 153 11.23 -3.20 -21.83
C LYS A 153 9.95 -2.64 -22.49
N HIS A 154 9.18 -1.80 -21.80
CA HIS A 154 7.89 -1.28 -22.26
C HIS A 154 7.85 0.24 -22.14
N PRO A 155 7.20 0.96 -23.06
CA PRO A 155 7.04 2.41 -22.93
C PRO A 155 6.20 2.78 -21.71
N VAL A 156 6.39 3.99 -21.21
CA VAL A 156 5.65 4.54 -20.06
C VAL A 156 5.33 6.01 -20.29
N TYR A 157 4.36 6.52 -19.54
CA TYR A 157 4.18 7.95 -19.33
C TYR A 157 4.65 8.30 -17.93
N ARG A 158 5.70 9.11 -17.81
CA ARG A 158 6.24 9.56 -16.52
C ARG A 158 5.72 10.92 -16.14
N PHE A 159 5.36 11.05 -14.87
CA PHE A 159 4.84 12.26 -14.27
C PHE A 159 5.97 12.90 -13.46
N TYR A 160 6.17 14.18 -13.70
CA TYR A 160 7.23 14.99 -13.11
C TYR A 160 6.64 16.23 -12.45
N ASP A 161 7.28 16.66 -11.38
CA ASP A 161 6.92 17.90 -10.73
C ASP A 161 7.63 19.13 -11.32
N ASN A 162 7.38 20.28 -10.70
CA ASN A 162 7.97 21.55 -11.09
C ASN A 162 9.51 21.61 -10.98
N ASN A 163 10.12 20.75 -10.18
CA ASN A 163 11.58 20.62 -10.06
C ASN A 163 12.16 19.60 -11.07
N GLY A 164 11.30 18.92 -11.84
CA GLY A 164 11.69 17.86 -12.77
C GLY A 164 11.93 16.51 -12.09
N ASP A 165 11.53 16.35 -10.84
CA ASP A 165 11.68 15.12 -10.09
C ASP A 165 10.54 14.14 -10.41
N TYR A 166 10.86 12.85 -10.32
CA TYR A 166 9.90 11.77 -10.55
C TYR A 166 8.80 11.73 -9.49
N VAL A 167 7.56 11.56 -9.92
CA VAL A 167 6.38 11.38 -9.05
C VAL A 167 5.81 9.96 -9.18
N CYS A 168 5.33 9.64 -10.37
CA CYS A 168 4.70 8.37 -10.71
C CYS A 168 4.80 8.12 -12.24
N GLU A 169 4.32 6.98 -12.70
CA GLU A 169 4.25 6.64 -14.12
C GLU A 169 3.10 5.69 -14.44
N VAL A 170 2.47 5.87 -15.60
CA VAL A 170 1.55 4.87 -16.15
C VAL A 170 2.38 3.84 -16.92
N ARG A 171 2.23 2.57 -16.55
CA ARG A 171 2.95 1.45 -17.17
C ARG A 171 2.03 0.53 -17.97
N TYR A 172 2.66 -0.26 -18.82
CA TYR A 172 2.06 -1.43 -19.49
C TYR A 172 0.87 -1.07 -20.40
N GLY A 173 1.12 -0.11 -21.30
CA GLY A 173 0.21 0.38 -22.32
C GLY A 173 -0.07 -0.52 -23.50
N SER A 174 0.18 -1.82 -23.41
CA SER A 174 -0.29 -2.78 -24.42
C SER A 174 -1.27 -3.71 -23.74
N GLY A 175 -2.50 -3.85 -24.26
CA GLY A 175 -3.53 -4.74 -23.71
C GLY A 175 -3.11 -6.21 -23.56
N THR A 176 -1.92 -6.57 -24.05
CA THR A 176 -1.22 -7.85 -23.86
C THR A 176 -0.57 -8.03 -22.48
N ALA A 177 -0.36 -6.97 -21.71
CA ALA A 177 0.10 -7.07 -20.33
C ALA A 177 -1.04 -7.54 -19.41
N ASN A 178 -0.70 -8.30 -18.36
CA ASN A 178 -1.69 -8.75 -17.38
C ASN A 178 -2.47 -7.55 -16.83
N ALA A 179 -3.81 -7.66 -16.76
CA ALA A 179 -4.67 -6.58 -16.28
C ALA A 179 -4.24 -6.03 -14.93
N LEU A 180 -3.80 -6.90 -14.02
CA LEU A 180 -3.32 -6.53 -12.68
C LEU A 180 -1.98 -5.80 -12.69
N GLN A 181 -1.27 -5.74 -13.82
CA GLN A 181 0.00 -5.02 -13.92
C GLN A 181 -0.17 -3.64 -14.56
N ARG A 182 -1.33 -3.34 -15.16
CA ARG A 182 -1.58 -2.07 -15.84
C ARG A 182 -2.05 -1.03 -14.84
N GLY A 183 -1.77 0.25 -15.12
CA GLY A 183 -2.26 1.36 -14.30
C GLY A 183 -1.13 2.28 -13.86
N LEU A 184 -1.37 2.98 -12.75
CA LEU A 184 -0.41 3.91 -12.18
C LEU A 184 0.56 3.20 -11.25
N TRP A 185 1.82 3.57 -11.38
CA TRP A 185 2.92 3.05 -10.60
C TRP A 185 3.74 4.21 -10.05
N THR A 186 4.36 4.01 -8.90
CA THR A 186 5.47 4.85 -8.44
C THR A 186 6.66 3.96 -8.11
N HIS A 187 7.71 4.55 -7.55
CA HIS A 187 8.88 3.86 -7.07
C HIS A 187 9.22 4.42 -5.71
N THR A 188 9.12 3.62 -4.66
CA THR A 188 9.21 4.09 -3.25
C THR A 188 10.51 4.83 -2.95
N LYS A 189 11.61 4.46 -3.59
CA LYS A 189 12.88 5.20 -3.51
C LYS A 189 12.90 6.55 -4.25
N ASN A 190 12.34 6.62 -5.46
CA ASN A 190 12.49 7.80 -6.33
C ASN A 190 11.39 8.85 -6.07
N GLY A 191 10.20 8.38 -5.70
CA GLY A 191 9.05 9.21 -5.36
C GLY A 191 8.88 9.42 -3.86
N LEU A 192 9.91 9.15 -3.03
CA LEU A 192 9.81 9.11 -1.57
C LEU A 192 9.19 10.38 -0.95
N LYS A 193 9.38 11.54 -1.58
CA LYS A 193 8.82 12.83 -1.14
C LYS A 193 7.28 12.94 -1.21
N TYR A 194 6.65 12.02 -1.93
CA TYR A 194 5.19 11.88 -2.02
C TYR A 194 4.66 10.81 -1.08
N PHE A 195 5.48 10.37 -0.14
CA PHE A 195 5.08 9.46 0.91
C PHE A 195 5.24 10.12 2.27
N ASP A 196 4.29 9.85 3.16
CA ASP A 196 4.45 10.11 4.58
C ASP A 196 4.75 8.79 5.29
N SER A 197 5.62 8.84 6.30
CA SER A 197 5.98 7.67 7.10
C SER A 197 5.08 7.60 8.32
N ILE A 198 4.35 6.50 8.47
CA ILE A 198 3.51 6.24 9.65
C ILE A 198 4.38 5.83 10.84
N THR A 199 5.54 5.26 10.58
CA THR A 199 6.47 4.77 11.60
C THR A 199 7.53 5.81 12.01
N ASP A 200 7.36 7.08 11.61
CA ASP A 200 8.34 8.16 11.82
C ASP A 200 9.77 7.78 11.37
N GLY A 201 9.86 7.04 10.27
CA GLY A 201 11.10 6.55 9.68
C GLY A 201 11.27 5.04 9.73
N TRP A 202 12.53 4.60 9.64
CA TRP A 202 12.87 3.18 9.59
C TRP A 202 12.88 2.57 10.99
N VAL A 203 12.08 1.53 11.19
CA VAL A 203 12.00 0.72 12.41
C VAL A 203 12.85 -0.52 12.26
N ASN A 204 13.67 -0.82 13.26
CA ASN A 204 14.49 -2.03 13.28
C ASN A 204 13.64 -3.24 13.70
N TYR A 205 13.68 -4.31 12.90
CA TYR A 205 13.03 -5.61 13.17
C TYR A 205 14.04 -6.74 13.42
N ALA A 206 15.29 -6.42 13.78
CA ALA A 206 16.31 -7.38 14.17
C ALA A 206 15.73 -8.48 15.05
N HIS A 207 16.25 -9.70 14.88
CA HIS A 207 15.62 -10.92 15.37
C HIS A 207 15.09 -10.79 16.81
N ASN A 208 13.76 -10.78 16.94
CA ASN A 208 13.12 -10.96 18.22
C ASN A 208 13.15 -12.46 18.57
N LEU A 209 14.27 -12.90 19.15
CA LEU A 209 14.49 -14.30 19.52
C LEU A 209 13.45 -14.82 20.53
N VAL A 210 12.86 -13.93 21.33
CA VAL A 210 11.77 -14.29 22.25
C VAL A 210 10.50 -14.62 21.46
N LEU A 211 10.16 -13.79 20.48
CA LEU A 211 9.01 -14.04 19.59
C LEU A 211 9.21 -15.33 18.77
N LEU A 212 10.43 -15.58 18.28
CA LEU A 212 10.76 -16.84 17.61
C LEU A 212 10.52 -18.06 18.52
N LYS A 213 10.95 -17.98 19.79
CA LYS A 213 10.70 -19.04 20.78
C LYS A 213 9.21 -19.18 21.08
N LEU A 214 8.50 -18.07 21.23
CA LEU A 214 7.06 -18.06 21.48
C LEU A 214 6.31 -18.78 20.35
N PHE A 215 6.59 -18.44 19.09
CA PHE A 215 6.00 -19.15 17.94
C PHE A 215 6.41 -20.62 17.92
N SER A 216 7.70 -20.92 18.13
CA SER A 216 8.19 -22.31 18.15
C SER A 216 7.46 -23.17 19.18
N HIS A 217 7.24 -22.64 20.38
CA HIS A 217 6.49 -23.33 21.43
C HIS A 217 4.99 -23.37 21.15
N ALA A 218 4.42 -22.29 20.61
CA ALA A 218 3.03 -22.26 20.20
C ALA A 218 2.72 -23.30 19.13
N LEU A 219 3.64 -23.63 18.22
CA LEU A 219 3.40 -24.66 17.19
C LEU A 219 3.21 -26.08 17.75
N ILE A 220 3.77 -26.37 18.92
CA ILE A 220 3.74 -27.70 19.56
C ILE A 220 2.87 -27.77 20.83
N ALA A 221 2.37 -26.62 21.31
CA ALA A 221 1.52 -26.54 22.48
C ALA A 221 0.08 -27.01 22.20
N THR A 222 -0.64 -27.34 23.27
CA THR A 222 -2.05 -27.73 23.22
C THR A 222 -2.97 -26.50 23.09
N SER A 223 -4.22 -26.71 22.67
CA SER A 223 -5.23 -25.64 22.60
C SER A 223 -5.46 -24.94 23.95
N VAL A 224 -5.39 -25.68 25.06
CA VAL A 224 -5.49 -25.13 26.41
C VAL A 224 -4.30 -24.20 26.70
N GLY A 225 -3.09 -24.62 26.34
CA GLY A 225 -1.89 -23.79 26.46
C GLY A 225 -1.96 -22.53 25.59
N HIS A 226 -2.50 -22.63 24.37
CA HIS A 226 -2.72 -21.47 23.50
C HIS A 226 -3.69 -20.47 24.11
N ALA A 227 -4.82 -20.94 24.65
CA ALA A 227 -5.82 -20.08 25.27
C ALA A 227 -5.22 -19.34 26.49
N ALA A 228 -4.49 -20.04 27.35
CA ALA A 228 -3.82 -19.43 28.50
C ALA A 228 -2.77 -18.37 28.07
N ALA A 229 -1.93 -18.70 27.10
CA ALA A 229 -0.93 -17.75 26.57
C ALA A 229 -1.60 -16.52 25.94
N LEU A 230 -2.72 -16.71 25.23
CA LEU A 230 -3.48 -15.63 24.63
C LEU A 230 -4.03 -14.66 25.70
N GLU A 231 -4.50 -15.17 26.84
CA GLU A 231 -4.98 -14.31 27.93
C GLU A 231 -3.86 -13.47 28.55
N GLU A 232 -2.65 -14.02 28.72
CA GLU A 232 -1.51 -13.24 29.21
C GLU A 232 -1.09 -12.14 28.23
N ILE A 233 -1.06 -12.46 26.93
CA ILE A 233 -0.79 -11.46 25.89
C ILE A 233 -1.86 -10.36 25.93
N LYS A 234 -3.16 -10.72 26.00
CA LYS A 234 -4.25 -9.73 26.08
C LYS A 234 -4.11 -8.79 27.28
N LYS A 235 -3.72 -9.31 28.45
CA LYS A 235 -3.47 -8.49 29.65
C LYS A 235 -2.36 -7.48 29.42
N ASP A 236 -1.24 -7.90 28.84
CA ASP A 236 -0.13 -7.02 28.49
C ASP A 236 -0.57 -5.92 27.52
N LEU A 237 -1.31 -6.28 26.47
CA LEU A 237 -1.84 -5.30 25.51
C LEU A 237 -2.78 -4.28 26.17
N GLU A 238 -3.61 -4.71 27.12
CA GLU A 238 -4.52 -3.83 27.85
C GLU A 238 -3.76 -2.85 28.77
N LEU A 239 -2.64 -3.29 29.35
CA LEU A 239 -1.78 -2.40 30.15
C LEU A 239 -1.11 -1.34 29.27
N GLU A 240 -0.63 -1.69 28.08
CA GLU A 240 -0.05 -0.72 27.14
C GLU A 240 -1.09 0.30 26.65
N LYS A 241 -2.33 -0.14 26.40
CA LYS A 241 -3.45 0.75 26.07
C LYS A 241 -3.68 1.81 27.14
N GLN A 242 -3.72 1.42 28.41
CA GLN A 242 -3.94 2.36 29.51
C GLN A 242 -2.83 3.39 29.66
N LYS A 243 -1.60 3.05 29.26
CA LYS A 243 -0.48 3.99 29.24
C LYS A 243 -0.61 5.00 28.10
N ALA A 244 -1.06 4.58 26.93
CA ALA A 244 -1.24 5.44 25.76
C ALA A 244 -2.32 6.51 25.95
N VAL A 245 -3.41 6.21 26.68
CA VAL A 245 -4.51 7.16 26.98
C VAL A 245 -4.11 8.26 27.98
N ARG A 246 -2.97 8.14 28.66
CA ARG A 246 -2.49 9.12 29.65
C ARG A 246 -1.61 10.23 29.07
N TYR A 247 -1.39 10.23 27.77
CA TYR A 247 -0.66 11.27 27.03
C TYR A 247 -1.59 11.92 26.00
#